data_AF-A0A9Y2AHY3-F1
#
_entry.id   AF-A0A9Y2AHY3-F1
#
_cell.length_a   1.000
_cell.length_b   1.000
_cell.length_c   1.000
_cell.angle_alpha   90.00
_cell.angle_beta   90.00
_cell.angle_gamma   90.00
#
_symmetry.space_group_name_H-M   'P 1'
#
loop_
_entity.id
_entity.type
_entity.pdbx_description
1 polymer ?
#
loop_
_entity_poly.entity_id
_entity_poly.type
_entity_poly.pdbx_seq_one_letter_code
_entity_poly.pdbx_strand_id
1 'polypeptide(L)'
;MTNNTLPISIKLLFENKYLEYIDILCVLYIFKRRKKGINYEELLYWLTLLNSVKLKNKEFNLDKMFLQNNYLNYDQKLKIDIRILVNQGLVWIEIDKLDKKNSMYFKILDAGIKLVNELENIYFDQQIKKINYLKKFMPYSLRNEKGVLENK
;
A
#
# COMPACT_ATOMS: atom_id res chain seq x y z
N MET A 1 -12.00 -21.62 -30.00
CA MET A 1 -11.21 -21.35 -28.78
C MET A 1 -11.87 -20.18 -28.08
N THR A 2 -12.66 -20.45 -27.04
CA THR A 2 -13.38 -19.42 -26.29
C THR A 2 -12.42 -18.77 -25.29
N ASN A 3 -12.21 -17.46 -25.42
CA ASN A 3 -11.46 -16.65 -24.45
C ASN A 3 -12.23 -16.60 -23.12
N ASN A 4 -12.01 -17.61 -22.28
CA ASN A 4 -12.51 -17.66 -20.90
C ASN A 4 -11.64 -16.83 -19.96
N THR A 5 -11.43 -15.55 -20.28
CA THR A 5 -10.88 -14.61 -19.29
C THR A 5 -12.03 -14.06 -18.46
N LEU A 6 -12.21 -14.62 -17.27
CA LEU A 6 -13.09 -14.08 -16.24
C LEU A 6 -12.88 -12.56 -16.10
N PRO A 7 -13.95 -11.76 -15.94
CA PRO A 7 -13.84 -10.33 -15.66
C PRO A 7 -12.87 -10.07 -14.52
N ILE A 8 -12.07 -9.01 -14.63
CA ILE A 8 -11.08 -8.63 -13.61
C ILE A 8 -11.74 -8.57 -12.22
N SER A 9 -12.98 -8.08 -12.14
CA SER A 9 -13.80 -8.06 -10.92
C SER A 9 -14.00 -9.45 -10.30
N ILE A 10 -14.15 -10.51 -11.10
CA ILE A 10 -14.32 -11.88 -10.61
C ILE A 10 -12.97 -12.50 -10.21
N LYS A 11 -11.89 -12.26 -10.95
CA LYS A 11 -10.53 -12.71 -10.52
C LYS A 11 -10.10 -12.06 -9.21
N LEU A 12 -10.50 -10.81 -8.98
CA LEU A 12 -10.22 -10.05 -7.76
C LEU A 12 -11.00 -10.54 -6.52
N LEU A 13 -12.13 -11.22 -6.72
CA LEU A 13 -12.96 -11.76 -5.64
C LEU A 13 -12.43 -13.07 -5.06
N PHE A 14 -11.72 -13.88 -5.85
CA PHE A 14 -11.31 -15.24 -5.47
C PHE A 14 -9.90 -15.34 -4.85
N GLU A 15 -9.10 -14.29 -4.94
CA GLU A 15 -7.83 -14.13 -4.23
C GLU A 15 -7.89 -12.80 -3.48
N ASN A 16 -7.53 -12.75 -2.19
CA ASN A 16 -7.55 -11.54 -1.33
C ASN A 16 -6.81 -10.29 -1.88
N LYS A 17 -6.27 -10.37 -3.10
CA LYS A 17 -5.60 -9.34 -3.89
C LYS A 17 -6.42 -8.06 -4.07
N TYR A 18 -7.75 -8.13 -4.10
CA TYR A 18 -8.55 -6.90 -4.14
C TYR A 18 -8.28 -6.01 -2.95
N LEU A 19 -8.30 -6.58 -1.73
CA LEU A 19 -8.05 -5.81 -0.52
C LEU A 19 -6.64 -5.24 -0.50
N GLU A 20 -5.65 -6.01 -0.99
CA GLU A 20 -4.26 -5.57 -1.07
C GLU A 20 -4.09 -4.39 -2.05
N TYR A 21 -4.76 -4.44 -3.19
CA TYR A 21 -4.75 -3.34 -4.17
C TYR A 21 -5.40 -2.10 -3.60
N ILE A 22 -6.53 -2.25 -2.90
CA ILE A 22 -7.16 -1.12 -2.25
C ILE A 22 -6.30 -0.59 -1.10
N ASP A 23 -5.59 -1.43 -0.34
CA ASP A 23 -4.67 -0.98 0.70
C ASP A 23 -3.54 -0.12 0.10
N ILE A 24 -2.97 -0.52 -1.04
CA ILE A 24 -2.02 0.29 -1.81
C ILE A 24 -2.65 1.63 -2.19
N LEU A 25 -3.85 1.62 -2.77
CA LEU A 25 -4.55 2.84 -3.17
C LEU A 25 -4.86 3.74 -1.97
N CYS A 26 -5.24 3.20 -0.82
CA CYS A 26 -5.46 3.94 0.42
C CYS A 26 -4.19 4.64 0.89
N VAL A 27 -3.05 3.94 0.89
CA VAL A 27 -1.75 4.54 1.23
C VAL A 27 -1.43 5.68 0.26
N LEU A 28 -1.49 5.44 -1.05
CA LEU A 28 -1.18 6.47 -2.05
C LEU A 28 -2.16 7.66 -1.98
N TYR A 29 -3.44 7.42 -1.70
CA TYR A 29 -4.47 8.43 -1.50
C TYR A 29 -4.15 9.38 -0.34
N ILE A 30 -3.59 8.85 0.75
CA ILE A 30 -3.17 9.65 1.91
C ILE A 30 -1.98 10.56 1.57
N PHE A 31 -1.16 10.16 0.60
CA PHE A 31 0.02 10.90 0.15
C PHE A 31 -0.18 11.62 -1.20
N LYS A 32 -1.39 11.64 -1.76
CA LYS A 32 -1.70 12.19 -3.08
C LYS A 32 -1.26 13.63 -3.33
N ARG A 33 -1.11 14.42 -2.27
CA ARG A 33 -0.66 15.84 -2.35
C ARG A 33 0.86 15.97 -2.51
N ARG A 34 1.65 14.90 -2.35
CA ARG A 34 3.11 14.95 -2.48
C ARG A 34 3.50 15.02 -3.96
N LYS A 35 4.27 16.06 -4.34
CA LYS A 35 4.67 16.31 -5.73
C LYS A 35 5.36 15.13 -6.41
N LYS A 36 6.23 14.39 -5.71
CA LYS A 36 6.91 13.18 -6.21
C LYS A 36 6.20 11.87 -5.84
N GLY A 37 5.13 11.92 -5.04
CA GLY A 37 4.53 10.71 -4.47
C GLY A 37 5.37 10.14 -3.33
N ILE A 38 5.36 8.80 -3.20
CA ILE A 38 6.16 8.07 -2.21
C ILE A 38 7.05 7.04 -2.92
N ASN A 39 8.23 6.78 -2.39
CA ASN A 39 9.13 5.78 -2.97
C ASN A 39 8.72 4.35 -2.57
N TYR A 40 9.39 3.37 -3.17
CA TYR A 40 9.14 1.95 -2.92
C TYR A 40 9.33 1.53 -1.47
N GLU A 41 10.44 1.92 -0.87
CA GLU A 41 10.75 1.63 0.53
C GLU A 41 9.69 2.20 1.49
N GLU A 42 9.24 3.43 1.26
CA GLU A 42 8.18 4.07 2.04
C GLU A 42 6.82 3.39 1.84
N LEU A 43 6.45 3.04 0.61
CA LEU A 43 5.19 2.32 0.35
C LEU A 43 5.17 0.95 1.03
N LEU A 44 6.26 0.20 0.91
CA LEU A 44 6.44 -1.10 1.54
C LEU A 44 6.36 -0.99 3.07
N TYR A 45 6.99 0.03 3.65
CA TYR A 45 6.90 0.34 5.08
C TYR A 45 5.44 0.57 5.52
N TRP A 46 4.69 1.41 4.82
CA TRP A 46 3.30 1.70 5.19
C TRP A 46 2.39 0.49 5.08
N LEU A 47 2.52 -0.33 4.04
CA LEU A 47 1.73 -1.57 3.85
C LEU A 47 2.03 -2.60 4.95
N THR A 48 3.29 -2.72 5.34
CA THR A 48 3.73 -3.59 6.43
C THR A 48 3.06 -3.19 7.73
N LEU A 49 3.14 -1.90 8.09
CA LEU A 49 2.53 -1.40 9.31
C LEU A 49 1.00 -1.51 9.29
N LEU A 50 0.36 -1.23 8.15
CA LEU A 50 -1.09 -1.28 8.00
C LEU A 50 -1.65 -2.66 8.38
N ASN A 51 -0.97 -3.72 7.95
CA ASN A 51 -1.35 -5.10 8.22
C ASN A 51 -0.96 -5.59 9.61
N SER A 52 -0.02 -4.90 10.26
CA SER A 52 0.36 -5.15 11.65
C SER A 52 -0.44 -4.34 12.66
N VAL A 53 -1.24 -3.35 12.24
CA VAL A 53 -2.09 -2.57 13.15
C VAL A 53 -3.48 -3.20 13.30
N LYS A 54 -3.81 -3.53 14.55
CA LYS A 54 -5.12 -4.05 14.97
C LYS A 54 -5.84 -3.01 15.82
N LEU A 55 -7.16 -2.92 15.66
CA LEU A 55 -8.00 -2.13 16.55
C LEU A 55 -8.39 -3.01 17.74
N LYS A 56 -7.92 -2.65 18.94
CA LYS A 56 -8.28 -3.33 20.20
C LYS A 56 -8.74 -2.27 21.19
N ASN A 57 -9.92 -2.44 21.78
CA ASN A 57 -10.50 -1.50 22.75
C ASN A 57 -10.57 -0.05 22.26
N LYS A 58 -10.93 0.16 20.98
CA LYS A 58 -10.96 1.48 20.30
C LYS A 58 -9.58 2.14 20.11
N GLU A 59 -8.49 1.44 20.43
CA GLU A 59 -7.12 1.91 20.23
C GLU A 59 -6.40 1.08 19.17
N PHE A 60 -5.57 1.75 18.38
CA PHE A 60 -4.73 1.10 17.38
C PHE A 60 -3.46 0.56 18.03
N ASN A 61 -3.30 -0.75 18.00
CA ASN A 61 -2.15 -1.46 18.56
C ASN A 61 -1.33 -2.10 17.44
N LEU A 62 -0.03 -1.86 17.44
CA LEU A 62 0.90 -2.47 16.51
C LEU A 62 1.34 -3.84 17.01
N ASP A 63 0.97 -4.88 16.27
CA ASP A 63 1.44 -6.24 16.47
C ASP A 63 2.82 -6.40 15.82
N LYS A 64 3.86 -6.37 16.65
CA LYS A 64 5.25 -6.44 16.19
C LYS A 64 5.68 -7.85 15.79
N MET A 65 4.96 -8.90 16.24
CA MET A 65 5.37 -10.30 16.12
C MET A 65 5.58 -10.72 14.65
N PHE A 66 4.81 -10.14 13.73
CA PHE A 66 4.83 -10.52 12.31
C PHE A 66 5.32 -9.42 11.38
N LEU A 67 5.92 -8.35 11.90
CA LEU A 67 6.35 -7.20 11.09
C LEU A 67 7.33 -7.59 9.98
N GLN A 68 8.36 -8.36 10.31
CA GLN A 68 9.37 -8.78 9.35
C GLN A 68 8.78 -9.71 8.27
N ASN A 69 7.93 -10.65 8.67
CA ASN A 69 7.26 -11.55 7.73
C ASN A 69 6.32 -10.79 6.80
N ASN A 70 5.56 -9.83 7.32
CA ASN A 70 4.69 -8.97 6.52
C ASN A 70 5.51 -8.13 5.53
N TYR A 71 6.65 -7.58 5.95
CA TYR A 71 7.55 -6.85 5.07
C TYR A 71 8.01 -7.71 3.90
N LEU A 72 8.54 -8.91 4.18
CA LEU A 72 9.04 -9.82 3.14
C LEU A 72 7.92 -10.26 2.18
N ASN A 73 6.73 -10.55 2.72
CA ASN A 73 5.57 -10.91 1.91
C ASN A 73 5.16 -9.79 0.96
N TYR A 74 5.15 -8.54 1.42
CA TYR A 74 4.85 -7.39 0.56
C TYR A 74 5.94 -7.13 -0.46
N ASP A 75 7.22 -7.22 -0.09
CA ASP A 75 8.32 -6.99 -1.02
C ASP A 75 8.28 -7.94 -2.23
N GLN A 76 7.86 -9.19 -2.02
CA GLN A 76 7.73 -10.19 -3.08
C GLN A 76 6.63 -9.85 -4.10
N LYS A 77 5.50 -9.28 -3.65
CA LYS A 77 4.32 -9.07 -4.49
C LYS A 77 4.10 -7.63 -4.97
N LEU A 78 4.60 -6.63 -4.24
CA LEU A 78 4.28 -5.22 -4.45
C LEU A 78 4.57 -4.74 -5.88
N LYS A 79 5.66 -5.21 -6.49
CA LYS A 79 6.00 -4.85 -7.87
C LYS A 79 4.97 -5.37 -8.89
N ILE A 80 4.40 -6.54 -8.66
CA ILE A 80 3.37 -7.13 -9.53
C ILE A 80 2.06 -6.35 -9.33
N ASP A 81 1.68 -6.12 -8.09
CA ASP A 81 0.43 -5.43 -7.73
C ASP A 81 0.40 -4.00 -8.29
N ILE A 82 1.51 -3.27 -8.15
CA ILE A 82 1.66 -1.93 -8.72
C ILE A 82 1.57 -1.95 -10.25
N ARG A 83 2.20 -2.92 -10.94
CA ARG A 83 2.07 -3.02 -12.40
C ARG A 83 0.62 -3.21 -12.83
N ILE A 84 -0.15 -4.00 -12.09
CA ILE A 84 -1.57 -4.19 -12.35
C ILE A 84 -2.33 -2.88 -12.17
N LEU A 85 -2.10 -2.15 -11.08
CA LEU A 85 -2.74 -0.85 -10.82
C LEU A 85 -2.36 0.22 -11.87
N VAL A 86 -1.14 0.19 -12.39
CA VAL A 86 -0.69 1.05 -13.47
C VAL A 86 -1.40 0.71 -14.79
N ASN A 87 -1.48 -0.57 -15.13
CA ASN A 87 -2.20 -1.02 -16.33
C ASN A 87 -3.70 -0.68 -16.28
N GLN A 88 -4.27 -0.54 -15.08
CA GLN A 88 -5.64 -0.09 -14.86
C GLN A 88 -5.79 1.44 -14.86
N GLY A 89 -4.71 2.21 -15.00
CA GLY A 89 -4.74 3.67 -14.99
C GLY A 89 -5.03 4.28 -13.61
N LEU A 90 -4.81 3.54 -12.53
CA LEU A 90 -5.08 3.99 -11.15
C LEU A 90 -3.84 4.56 -10.47
N VAL A 91 -2.65 4.13 -10.89
CA VAL A 91 -1.36 4.52 -10.33
C VAL A 91 -0.40 4.92 -11.44
N TRP A 92 0.45 5.90 -11.15
CA TRP A 92 1.58 6.32 -11.98
C TRP A 92 2.91 5.94 -11.33
N ILE A 93 3.88 5.53 -12.15
CA ILE A 93 5.27 5.27 -11.74
C ILE A 93 6.19 6.33 -12.34
N GLU A 94 7.01 6.94 -11.49
CA GLU A 94 8.11 7.80 -11.88
C GLU A 94 9.43 7.13 -11.47
N ILE A 95 10.39 7.03 -12.40
CA ILE A 95 11.71 6.43 -12.13
C ILE A 95 12.75 7.54 -12.20
N ASP A 96 13.31 7.89 -11.05
CA ASP A 96 14.46 8.78 -10.95
C ASP A 96 15.73 7.94 -11.14
N LYS A 97 16.46 8.20 -12.22
CA LYS A 97 17.81 7.67 -12.44
C LYS A 97 18.81 8.58 -11.74
N LEU A 98 19.21 8.20 -10.54
CA LEU A 98 20.38 8.78 -9.88
C LEU A 98 21.58 7.88 -10.20
N ASP A 99 22.77 8.47 -10.34
CA ASP A 99 23.99 7.86 -10.89
C ASP A 99 24.41 6.48 -10.31
N LYS A 100 23.80 6.03 -9.19
CA LYS A 100 24.10 4.74 -8.54
C LYS A 100 22.89 3.90 -8.13
N LYS A 101 21.64 4.39 -8.26
CA LYS A 101 20.42 3.62 -7.91
C LYS A 101 19.19 4.21 -8.61
N ASN A 102 18.41 3.33 -9.24
CA ASN A 102 17.07 3.70 -9.71
C ASN A 102 16.13 3.79 -8.51
N SER A 103 15.50 4.96 -8.31
CA SER A 103 14.47 5.15 -7.29
C SER A 103 13.11 5.17 -7.96
N MET A 104 12.22 4.27 -7.53
CA MET A 104 10.86 4.17 -8.06
C MET A 104 9.90 4.90 -7.14
N TYR A 105 9.13 5.82 -7.69
CA TYR A 105 8.12 6.60 -6.99
C TYR A 105 6.73 6.30 -7.53
N PHE A 106 5.75 6.29 -6.63
CA PHE A 106 4.37 5.96 -6.91
C PHE A 106 3.44 7.11 -6.57
N LYS A 107 2.49 7.38 -7.47
CA LYS A 107 1.41 8.35 -7.27
C LYS A 107 0.09 7.74 -7.63
N ILE A 108 -0.94 8.03 -6.85
CA ILE A 108 -2.32 7.75 -7.26
C ILE A 108 -2.74 8.74 -8.34
N LEU A 109 -3.42 8.25 -9.38
CA LEU A 109 -4.03 9.06 -10.42
C LEU A 109 -5.46 9.45 -10.05
N ASP A 110 -6.05 10.40 -10.77
CA ASP A 110 -7.42 10.87 -10.49
C ASP A 110 -8.46 9.75 -10.50
N ALA A 111 -8.32 8.79 -11.41
CA ALA A 111 -9.17 7.60 -11.46
C ALA A 111 -9.05 6.75 -10.17
N GLY A 112 -7.84 6.59 -9.63
CA GLY A 112 -7.61 5.92 -8.35
C GLY A 112 -8.17 6.72 -7.16
N ILE A 113 -8.03 8.04 -7.18
CA ILE A 113 -8.59 8.93 -6.15
C ILE A 113 -10.12 8.82 -6.13
N LYS A 114 -10.74 8.87 -7.31
CA LYS A 114 -12.18 8.70 -7.48
C LYS A 114 -12.64 7.35 -6.95
N LEU A 115 -11.96 6.27 -7.34
CA LEU A 115 -12.25 4.93 -6.84
C LEU A 115 -12.23 4.90 -5.31
N VAL A 116 -11.18 5.40 -4.65
CA VAL A 116 -11.08 5.39 -3.19
C VAL A 116 -12.19 6.21 -2.53
N ASN A 117 -12.59 7.34 -3.10
CA ASN A 117 -13.68 8.16 -2.58
C ASN A 117 -15.07 7.50 -2.73
N GLU A 118 -15.25 6.64 -3.73
CA GLU A 118 -16.51 5.93 -4.01
C GLU A 118 -16.64 4.62 -3.21
N LEU A 119 -15.63 4.24 -2.44
CA LEU A 119 -15.67 3.04 -1.60
C LEU A 119 -16.55 3.28 -0.36
N GLU A 120 -17.80 2.80 -0.39
CA GLU A 120 -18.76 2.91 0.72
C GLU A 120 -18.59 1.81 1.80
N ASN A 121 -17.37 1.35 2.07
CA ASN A 121 -17.12 0.23 2.98
C ASN A 121 -16.29 0.64 4.21
N ILE A 122 -16.82 0.32 5.39
CA ILE A 122 -16.23 0.56 6.72
C ILE A 122 -14.77 0.09 6.81
N TYR A 123 -14.42 -0.99 6.11
CA TYR A 123 -13.05 -1.49 6.07
C TYR A 123 -12.07 -0.42 5.56
N PHE A 124 -12.38 0.28 4.46
CA PHE A 124 -11.45 1.25 3.86
C PHE A 124 -11.35 2.53 4.68
N ASP A 125 -12.46 2.98 5.26
CA ASP A 125 -12.45 4.06 6.26
C ASP A 125 -11.53 3.72 7.43
N GLN A 126 -11.55 2.46 7.88
CA GLN A 126 -10.64 2.00 8.93
C GLN A 126 -9.19 2.00 8.44
N GLN A 127 -8.89 1.58 7.22
CA GLN A 127 -7.52 1.63 6.68
C GLN A 127 -6.99 3.07 6.61
N ILE A 128 -7.80 4.01 6.11
CA ILE A 128 -7.45 5.44 6.08
C ILE A 128 -7.20 5.98 7.49
N LYS A 129 -8.03 5.61 8.48
CA LYS A 129 -7.83 5.97 9.89
C LYS A 129 -6.54 5.37 10.45
N LYS A 130 -6.25 4.10 10.19
CA LYS A 130 -5.00 3.42 10.60
C LYS A 130 -3.77 4.11 10.03
N ILE A 131 -3.75 4.43 8.73
CA ILE A 131 -2.61 5.11 8.09
C ILE A 131 -2.40 6.49 8.71
N ASN A 132 -3.47 7.26 8.92
CA ASN A 132 -3.37 8.57 9.56
C ASN A 132 -2.89 8.49 11.02
N TYR A 133 -3.29 7.46 11.76
CA TYR A 133 -2.72 7.16 13.07
C TYR A 133 -1.22 6.87 12.96
N LEU A 134 -0.83 5.89 12.14
CA LEU A 134 0.56 5.48 11.95
C LEU A 134 1.47 6.65 11.55
N LYS A 135 1.00 7.56 10.68
CA LYS A 135 1.74 8.78 10.30
C LYS A 135 2.11 9.68 11.49
N LYS A 136 1.30 9.70 12.55
CA LYS A 136 1.55 10.50 13.75
C LYS A 136 2.50 9.79 14.73
N PHE A 137 2.35 8.48 14.89
CA PHE A 137 3.05 7.71 15.94
C PHE A 137 4.32 7.02 15.45
N MET A 138 4.37 6.61 14.18
CA MET A 138 5.50 5.95 13.55
C MET A 138 5.70 6.50 12.13
N PRO A 139 6.16 7.76 11.99
CA PRO A 139 6.41 8.35 10.69
C PRO A 139 7.52 7.59 9.95
N TYR A 140 7.43 7.50 8.63
CA TYR A 140 8.50 6.94 7.82
C TYR A 140 9.81 7.71 8.02
N SER A 141 10.87 6.97 8.36
CA SER A 141 12.25 7.45 8.45
C SER A 141 13.18 6.24 8.34
N LEU A 142 14.44 6.44 7.93
CA LEU A 142 15.43 5.36 7.86
C LEU A 142 15.58 4.61 9.20
N ARG A 143 15.44 5.31 10.33
CA ARG A 143 15.48 4.70 11.66
C ARG A 143 14.28 3.78 11.90
N ASN A 144 13.08 4.25 11.59
CA ASN A 144 11.86 3.48 11.83
C ASN A 144 11.71 2.30 10.85
N GLU A 145 12.19 2.47 9.61
CA GLU A 145 12.28 1.39 8.62
C GLU A 145 13.20 0.27 9.10
N LYS A 146 14.42 0.60 9.57
CA LYS A 146 15.31 -0.39 10.20
C LYS A 146 14.66 -1.07 11.39
N GLY A 147 13.95 -0.31 12.23
CA GLY A 147 13.21 -0.87 13.36
C GLY A 147 12.12 -1.87 12.98
N VAL A 148 11.57 -1.82 11.76
CA VAL A 148 10.65 -2.86 11.25
C VAL A 148 11.39 -4.15 10.90
N LEU A 149 12.62 -4.04 10.39
CA LEU A 149 13.46 -5.15 9.97
C LEU A 149 14.24 -5.80 11.13
N GLU A 150 14.44 -5.09 12.23
CA GLU A 150 15.29 -5.49 13.36
C GLU A 150 14.51 -6.06 14.57
N ASN A 151 13.16 -6.07 14.59
CA ASN A 151 12.41 -6.66 15.70
C ASN A 151 12.66 -8.18 15.76
N LYS A 152 13.46 -8.60 16.75
CA LYS A 152 13.61 -9.99 17.21
C LYS A 152 12.68 -10.27 18.37
#